data_AF-A0AAW2L3H3-F1
#
_entry.id   AF-A0AAW2L3H3-F1
#
_cell.length_a   1.000
_cell.length_b   1.000
_cell.length_c   1.000
_cell.angle_alpha   90.00
_cell.angle_beta   90.00
_cell.angle_gamma   90.00
#
_symmetry.space_group_name_H-M   'P 1'
#
loop_
_entity.id
_entity.type
_entity.pdbx_description
1 polymer ?
#
loop_
_entity_poly.entity_id
_entity_poly.type
_entity_poly.pdbx_seq_one_letter_code
_entity_poly.pdbx_strand_id
1 'polypeptide(L)'
;MCINFRDLNKACPKDYPLPRIDQLVDSTSGCELLSMMDGSQGYHQIMLAPQDRKKVSFITSTGTFCYVAMPFRLKNAGATYQKLVDKIFQPQIGRNVELYVDDMLVKSRRAGDHVAD
;
A
#
# COMPACT_ATOMS: atom_id res chain seq x y z
N MET A 1 -5.73 -17.91 -4.93
CA MET A 1 -6.61 -18.35 -3.83
C MET A 1 -7.19 -17.12 -3.15
N CYS A 2 -8.51 -17.06 -2.97
CA CYS A 2 -9.19 -15.90 -2.40
C CYS A 2 -9.86 -16.28 -1.08
N ILE A 3 -9.39 -15.71 0.03
CA ILE A 3 -9.94 -15.98 1.36
C ILE A 3 -10.93 -14.88 1.75
N ASN A 4 -12.05 -15.27 2.34
CA ASN A 4 -13.07 -14.35 2.80
C ASN A 4 -12.76 -13.84 4.22
N PHE A 5 -12.14 -12.66 4.33
CA PHE A 5 -11.85 -12.01 5.61
C PHE A 5 -12.95 -11.07 6.11
N ARG A 6 -14.20 -11.19 5.63
CA ARG A 6 -15.28 -10.24 5.96
C ARG A 6 -15.50 -10.06 7.46
N ASP A 7 -15.56 -11.15 8.21
CA ASP A 7 -15.84 -11.08 9.66
C ASP A 7 -14.63 -10.59 10.45
N LEU A 8 -13.42 -11.02 10.06
CA LEU A 8 -12.16 -10.49 10.59
C LEU A 8 -12.07 -8.96 10.39
N ASN A 9 -12.38 -8.50 9.18
CA ASN A 9 -12.34 -7.07 8.83
C ASN A 9 -13.37 -6.24 9.60
N LYS A 10 -14.53 -6.81 9.96
CA LYS A 10 -15.51 -6.12 10.80
C LYS A 10 -14.99 -5.89 12.21
N ALA A 11 -14.28 -6.88 12.78
CA ALA A 11 -13.70 -6.80 14.12
C ALA A 11 -12.45 -5.90 14.19
N CYS A 12 -11.74 -5.70 13.07
CA CYS A 12 -10.53 -4.87 13.06
C CYS A 12 -10.84 -3.35 13.06
N PRO A 13 -10.25 -2.56 13.98
CA PRO A 13 -10.29 -1.10 13.89
C PRO A 13 -9.46 -0.58 12.70
N LYS A 14 -9.77 0.61 12.19
CA LYS A 14 -8.95 1.31 11.17
C LYS A 14 -7.76 1.98 11.86
N ASP A 15 -6.57 1.90 11.27
CA ASP A 15 -5.31 2.21 11.95
C ASP A 15 -4.45 3.31 11.29
N TYR A 16 -4.74 3.74 10.06
CA TYR A 16 -3.98 4.82 9.40
C TYR A 16 -4.86 5.70 8.50
N PRO A 17 -4.68 7.03 8.51
CA PRO A 17 -5.30 7.88 7.51
C PRO A 17 -4.74 7.59 6.13
N LEU A 18 -5.61 7.55 5.13
CA LEU A 18 -5.19 7.48 3.73
C LEU A 18 -5.14 8.91 3.16
N PRO A 19 -4.21 9.18 2.23
CA PRO A 19 -4.10 10.48 1.58
C PRO A 19 -5.36 10.79 0.77
N ARG A 20 -5.66 12.09 0.62
CA ARG A 20 -6.80 12.56 -0.17
C ARG A 20 -6.41 12.65 -1.63
N ILE A 21 -7.18 11.98 -2.48
CA ILE A 21 -6.88 11.93 -3.92
C ILE A 21 -6.86 13.31 -4.58
N ASP A 22 -7.73 14.23 -4.16
CA ASP A 22 -7.79 15.58 -4.71
C ASP A 22 -6.46 16.34 -4.54
N GLN A 23 -5.84 16.20 -3.37
CA GLN A 23 -4.55 16.84 -3.08
C GLN A 23 -3.42 16.27 -3.94
N LEU A 24 -3.45 14.96 -4.20
CA LEU A 24 -2.48 14.29 -5.05
C LEU A 24 -2.63 14.71 -6.52
N VAL A 25 -3.87 14.90 -6.99
CA VAL A 25 -4.13 15.38 -8.35
C VAL A 25 -3.66 16.83 -8.50
N ASP A 26 -4.04 17.70 -7.57
CA ASP A 26 -3.65 19.12 -7.61
C ASP A 26 -2.12 19.29 -7.61
N SER A 27 -1.41 18.42 -6.89
CA SER A 27 0.05 18.50 -6.78
C SER A 27 0.80 18.09 -8.05
N THR A 28 0.12 17.47 -9.03
CA THR A 28 0.69 17.10 -10.34
C THR A 28 0.54 18.22 -11.38
N SER A 29 -0.23 19.26 -11.07
CA SER A 29 -0.42 20.39 -11.96
C SER A 29 0.90 21.09 -12.29
N GLY A 30 1.16 21.29 -13.58
CA GLY A 30 2.39 21.92 -14.07
C GLY A 30 3.63 21.01 -14.12
N CYS A 31 3.48 19.70 -13.87
CA CYS A 31 4.52 18.71 -14.16
C CYS A 31 4.52 18.35 -15.65
N GLU A 32 5.70 18.36 -16.27
CA GLU A 32 5.88 17.94 -17.67
C GLU A 32 5.86 16.41 -17.84
N LEU A 33 6.26 15.67 -16.80
CA LEU A 33 6.34 14.21 -16.85
C LEU A 33 5.88 13.58 -15.53
N LEU A 34 5.13 12.48 -15.67
CA LEU A 34 4.58 11.66 -14.61
C LEU A 34 4.89 10.19 -14.90
N SER A 35 5.37 9.46 -13.90
CA SER A 35 5.57 8.01 -13.96
C SER A 35 4.81 7.35 -12.81
N MET A 36 3.92 6.41 -13.15
CA MET A 36 3.22 5.59 -12.16
C MET A 36 3.93 4.25 -11.99
N MET A 37 4.08 3.85 -10.73
CA MET A 37 4.55 2.54 -10.31
C MET A 37 3.44 1.84 -9.53
N ASP A 38 3.15 0.60 -9.91
CA ASP A 38 2.16 -0.24 -9.24
C ASP A 38 2.84 -1.14 -8.20
N GLY A 39 2.51 -0.91 -6.94
CA GLY A 39 2.94 -1.67 -5.77
C GLY A 39 2.00 -2.82 -5.40
N SER A 40 1.07 -3.23 -6.26
CA SER A 40 -0.01 -4.20 -5.94
C SER A 40 0.46 -5.53 -5.36
N GLN A 41 1.66 -6.01 -5.69
CA GLN A 41 2.25 -7.22 -5.08
C GLN A 41 3.02 -6.95 -3.77
N GLY A 42 3.19 -5.69 -3.40
CA GLY A 42 3.94 -5.23 -2.24
C GLY A 42 3.37 -5.74 -0.92
N TYR A 43 2.06 -5.99 -0.82
CA TYR A 43 1.47 -6.60 0.38
C TYR A 43 2.11 -7.93 0.75
N HIS A 44 2.41 -8.77 -0.24
CA HIS A 44 3.03 -10.08 -0.01
C HIS A 44 4.48 -9.99 0.47
N GLN A 45 5.09 -8.79 0.43
CA GLN A 45 6.42 -8.51 0.96
C GLN A 45 6.37 -8.06 2.44
N ILE A 46 5.18 -7.72 2.95
CA ILE A 46 5.00 -7.28 4.34
C ILE A 46 4.72 -8.49 5.23
N MET A 47 5.64 -8.78 6.14
CA MET A 47 5.51 -9.88 7.09
C MET A 47 4.43 -9.59 8.13
N LEU A 48 3.55 -10.55 8.37
CA LEU A 48 2.58 -10.47 9.46
C LEU A 48 3.28 -10.66 10.80
N ALA A 49 2.85 -9.87 11.78
CA ALA A 49 3.25 -10.02 13.16
C ALA A 49 2.95 -11.47 13.63
N PRO A 50 3.89 -12.16 14.32
CA PRO A 50 3.72 -13.57 14.67
C PRO A 50 2.40 -13.89 15.41
N GLN A 51 1.94 -12.96 16.25
CA GLN A 51 0.68 -13.06 17.00
C GLN A 51 -0.58 -12.97 16.12
N ASP A 52 -0.50 -12.33 14.95
CA ASP A 52 -1.64 -12.12 14.06
C ASP A 52 -1.76 -13.20 12.99
N ARG A 53 -0.69 -13.96 12.71
CA ARG A 53 -0.70 -15.05 11.70
C ARG A 53 -1.85 -16.03 11.90
N LYS A 54 -2.13 -16.42 13.14
CA LYS A 54 -3.24 -17.34 13.47
C LYS A 54 -4.62 -16.77 13.12
N LYS A 55 -4.80 -15.45 13.20
CA LYS A 55 -6.05 -14.75 12.85
C LYS A 55 -6.30 -14.73 11.35
N VAL A 56 -5.23 -14.86 10.56
CA VAL A 56 -5.24 -14.90 9.10
C VAL A 56 -5.05 -16.35 8.61
N SER A 57 -5.73 -17.28 9.27
CA SER A 57 -5.77 -18.68 8.88
C SER A 57 -6.91 -18.98 7.91
N PHE A 58 -6.73 -20.03 7.12
CA PHE A 58 -7.73 -20.51 6.17
C PHE A 58 -7.69 -22.04 6.10
N ILE A 59 -8.82 -22.62 5.71
CA ILE A 59 -9.00 -24.06 5.63
C ILE A 59 -9.05 -24.47 4.16
N THR A 60 -8.29 -25.50 3.80
CA THR A 60 -8.36 -26.19 2.51
C THR A 60 -8.84 -27.63 2.74
N SER A 61 -9.08 -28.37 1.66
CA SER A 61 -9.40 -29.81 1.75
C SER A 61 -8.30 -30.65 2.40
N THR A 62 -7.06 -30.14 2.44
CA THR A 62 -5.87 -30.86 2.93
C THR A 62 -5.43 -30.41 4.32
N GLY A 63 -6.01 -29.35 4.88
CA GLY A 63 -5.66 -28.90 6.22
C GLY A 63 -5.93 -27.42 6.49
N THR A 64 -5.45 -26.96 7.64
CA THR A 64 -5.51 -25.54 8.03
C THR A 64 -4.14 -24.90 7.85
N PHE A 65 -4.12 -23.78 7.14
CA PHE A 65 -2.91 -23.03 6.84
C PHE A 65 -3.05 -21.59 7.38
N CYS A 66 -1.93 -20.91 7.55
CA CYS A 66 -1.93 -19.50 7.93
C CYS A 66 -0.98 -18.70 7.04
N TYR A 67 -1.35 -17.46 6.76
CA TYR A 67 -0.48 -16.55 6.04
C TYR A 67 0.68 -16.07 6.93
N VAL A 68 1.88 -16.03 6.35
CA VAL A 68 3.09 -15.50 7.00
C VAL A 68 3.35 -14.06 6.57
N ALA A 69 3.02 -13.73 5.33
CA ALA A 69 3.00 -12.37 4.79
C ALA A 69 1.56 -11.90 4.58
N MET A 70 1.36 -10.59 4.48
CA MET A 70 0.04 -9.98 4.46
C MET A 70 -0.73 -10.37 3.19
N PRO A 71 -1.88 -11.06 3.29
CA PRO A 71 -2.69 -11.36 2.13
C PRO A 71 -3.54 -10.16 1.72
N PHE A 72 -3.96 -10.17 0.46
CA PHE A 72 -5.00 -9.28 -0.05
C PHE A 72 -6.30 -9.40 0.77
N ARG A 73 -7.10 -8.33 0.70
CA ARG A 73 -8.44 -8.21 1.32
C ARG A 73 -8.47 -8.05 2.84
N LEU A 74 -7.33 -7.91 3.51
CA LEU A 74 -7.34 -7.41 4.88
C LEU A 74 -7.68 -5.91 4.88
N LYS A 75 -8.57 -5.50 5.79
CA LYS A 75 -9.05 -4.11 5.91
C LYS A 75 -7.92 -3.09 6.06
N ASN A 76 -6.86 -3.47 6.77
CA ASN A 76 -5.73 -2.61 7.05
C ASN A 76 -4.53 -2.87 6.13
N ALA A 77 -4.67 -3.69 5.07
CA ALA A 77 -3.55 -3.96 4.17
C ALA A 77 -3.01 -2.69 3.54
N GLY A 78 -3.87 -1.91 2.89
CA GLY A 78 -3.52 -0.61 2.30
C GLY A 78 -2.96 0.38 3.34
N ALA A 79 -3.51 0.39 4.56
CA ALA A 79 -3.02 1.24 5.63
C ALA A 79 -1.60 0.86 6.10
N THR A 80 -1.30 -0.44 6.18
CA THR A 80 0.05 -0.92 6.52
C THR A 80 1.04 -0.64 5.39
N TYR A 81 0.63 -0.84 4.14
CA TYR A 81 1.46 -0.52 2.98
C TYR A 81 1.74 0.98 2.91
N GLN A 82 0.73 1.84 3.06
CA GLN A 82 0.89 3.29 3.15
C GLN A 82 1.88 3.69 4.25
N LYS A 83 1.73 3.15 5.48
CA LYS A 83 2.69 3.39 6.58
C LYS A 83 4.13 3.03 6.23
N LEU A 84 4.33 1.99 5.41
CA LEU A 84 5.66 1.55 4.98
C LEU A 84 6.23 2.50 3.94
N VAL A 85 5.48 2.78 2.87
CA VAL A 85 5.95 3.67 1.79
C VAL A 85 6.13 5.10 2.27
N ASP A 86 5.30 5.58 3.20
CA ASP A 86 5.45 6.90 3.81
C ASP A 86 6.77 7.04 4.57
N LYS A 87 7.24 5.96 5.20
CA LYS A 87 8.54 5.94 5.89
C LYS A 87 9.71 5.87 4.91
N ILE A 88 9.58 5.11 3.84
CA ILE A 88 10.66 4.94 2.83
C ILE A 88 10.85 6.25 2.06
N PHE A 89 9.76 6.88 1.64
CA PHE A 89 9.77 8.06 0.77
C PHE A 89 9.51 9.37 1.52
N GLN A 90 9.56 9.36 2.86
CA GLN A 90 9.35 10.54 3.70
C GLN A 90 9.99 11.85 3.15
N PRO A 91 11.26 11.86 2.67
CA PRO A 91 11.86 13.10 2.16
C PRO A 91 11.39 13.51 0.76
N GLN A 92 10.77 12.60 0.00
CA GLN A 92 10.34 12.80 -1.39
C GLN A 92 8.84 13.07 -1.53
N ILE A 93 8.03 12.66 -0.54
CA ILE A 93 6.58 12.85 -0.53
C ILE A 93 6.22 14.34 -0.63
N GLY A 94 5.32 14.67 -1.56
CA GLY A 94 4.89 16.03 -1.87
C GLY A 94 5.85 16.82 -2.77
N ARG A 95 7.15 16.48 -2.78
CA ARG A 95 8.16 17.10 -3.65
C ARG A 95 8.05 16.54 -5.07
N ASN A 96 8.44 15.28 -5.23
CA ASN A 96 8.49 14.58 -6.51
C ASN A 96 7.84 13.20 -6.45
N VAL A 97 7.44 12.74 -5.27
CA VAL A 97 6.70 11.50 -5.07
C VAL A 97 5.33 11.81 -4.47
N GLU A 98 4.31 11.15 -4.98
CA GLU A 98 2.96 11.10 -4.41
C GLU A 98 2.56 9.64 -4.24
N LEU A 99 1.94 9.31 -3.10
CA LEU A 99 1.62 7.93 -2.74
C LEU A 99 0.13 7.81 -2.48
N TYR A 100 -0.50 6.79 -3.04
CA TYR A 100 -1.90 6.46 -2.78
C TYR A 100 -2.09 4.96 -2.71
N VAL A 101 -2.11 4.42 -1.49
CA VAL A 101 -2.24 2.97 -1.25
C VAL A 101 -1.15 2.24 -2.05
N ASP A 102 -1.51 1.51 -3.11
CA ASP A 102 -0.58 0.72 -3.93
C ASP A 102 0.02 1.52 -5.09
N ASP A 103 -0.54 2.69 -5.41
CA ASP A 103 -0.10 3.51 -6.53
C ASP A 103 0.92 4.55 -6.05
N MET A 104 2.11 4.50 -6.64
CA MET A 104 3.16 5.48 -6.42
C MET A 104 3.36 6.30 -7.70
N LEU A 105 3.32 7.61 -7.57
CA LEU A 105 3.46 8.55 -8.66
C LEU A 105 4.74 9.36 -8.47
N VAL A 106 5.63 9.31 -9.45
CA VAL A 106 6.80 10.19 -9.53
C VAL A 106 6.47 11.30 -10.51
N LYS A 107 6.69 12.55 -10.09
CA LYS A 107 6.38 13.75 -10.86
C LYS A 107 7.60 14.66 -10.95
N SER A 108 7.84 15.19 -12.14
CA SER A 108 8.91 16.17 -12.37
C SER A 108 8.37 17.38 -13.10
N ARG A 109 8.79 18.57 -12.66
CA ARG A 109 8.42 19.82 -13.31
C ARG A 109 8.99 19.92 -14.72
N ARG A 110 10.19 19.37 -14.93
CA ARG A 110 10.85 19.30 -16.24
C ARG A 110 11.12 17.86 -16.61
N ALA A 111 10.88 17.50 -17.86
CA ALA A 111 11.11 16.14 -18.34
C ALA A 111 12.58 15.69 -18.20
N GLY A 112 13.54 16.62 -18.35
CA GLY A 112 14.98 16.32 -18.27
C GLY A 112 15.48 15.96 -16.87
N ASP A 113 14.78 16.38 -15.81
CA ASP A 113 15.18 16.14 -14.42
C ASP A 113 14.65 14.79 -13.89
N HIS A 114 13.71 14.15 -14.62
CA HIS A 114 12.92 13.04 -14.13
C HIS A 114 13.68 11.76 -13.78
N VAL A 115 14.85 11.54 -14.40
CA VAL A 115 15.69 10.37 -14.08
C VAL A 115 16.47 10.59 -12.79
N ALA A 116 16.74 11.84 -12.42
CA ALA A 116 17.50 12.20 -11.23
C ALA A 116 16.60 12.47 -10.00
N ASP A 117 15.33 12.80 -10.24
CA ASP A 117 14.28 12.92 -9.21
C ASP A 117 13.88 11.55 -8.62
#